data_AF-A0A0F8YNQ0-F1
#
_entry.id   AF-A0A0F8YNQ0-F1
#
_cell.length_a   1.000
_cell.length_b   1.000
_cell.length_c   1.000
_cell.angle_alpha   90.00
_cell.angle_beta   90.00
_cell.angle_gamma   90.00
#
_symmetry.space_group_name_H-M   'P 1'
#
loop_
_entity.id
_entity.type
_entity.pdbx_description
1 polymer ?
#
loop_
_entity_poly.entity_id
_entity_poly.type
_entity_poly.pdbx_seq_one_letter_code
_entity_poly.pdbx_strand_id
1 'polypeptide(L)'
;MRIKGKKIEGVNVEVIAIPRGDRDDIIFQARAIQDMGSFNKMCPLPMPPQRKIDGVDVPQLKDPNYLKALEKRATQRIAWMTITALEATEGLEWEMVKADDPSTWLQLEPELIKADFSAVERQRIVAGVVNSNALSEEKI
;
A
#
# COMPACT_ATOMS: atom_id res chain seq x y z
N MET A 1 15.38 -1.62 20.17
CA MET A 1 16.15 -0.41 20.59
C MET A 1 15.44 0.29 21.75
N ARG A 2 16.11 1.22 22.45
CA ARG A 2 15.54 2.05 23.52
C ARG A 2 15.81 3.53 23.23
N ILE A 3 14.87 4.42 23.53
CA ILE A 3 15.03 5.88 23.46
C ILE A 3 14.74 6.46 24.85
N LYS A 4 15.67 7.23 25.41
CA LYS A 4 15.54 7.82 26.77
C LYS A 4 15.16 6.78 27.84
N GLY A 5 15.80 5.61 27.80
CA GLY A 5 15.55 4.48 28.72
C GLY A 5 14.28 3.67 28.43
N LYS A 6 13.37 4.17 27.59
CA LYS A 6 12.11 3.51 27.23
C LYS A 6 12.32 2.57 26.04
N LYS A 7 11.84 1.33 26.16
CA LYS A 7 11.75 0.41 25.04
C LYS A 7 10.60 0.86 24.14
N ILE A 8 10.82 0.85 22.84
CA ILE A 8 9.75 1.09 21.88
C ILE A 8 8.97 -0.23 21.78
N GLU A 9 7.69 -0.18 22.14
CA GLU A 9 6.77 -1.32 22.11
C GLU A 9 5.51 -0.93 21.34
N GLY A 10 4.98 -1.89 20.59
CA GLY A 10 3.83 -1.67 19.72
C GLY A 10 4.19 -1.11 18.35
N VAL A 11 3.39 -1.48 17.36
CA VAL A 11 3.36 -0.85 16.04
C VAL A 11 2.34 0.28 16.08
N ASN A 12 2.61 1.36 15.36
CA ASN A 12 1.69 2.47 15.24
C ASN A 12 0.39 2.00 14.55
N VAL A 13 -0.76 2.41 15.06
CA VAL A 13 -2.07 2.13 14.48
C VAL A 13 -2.79 3.46 14.29
N GLU A 14 -3.18 3.75 13.06
CA GLU A 14 -3.96 4.92 12.69
C GLU A 14 -5.44 4.57 12.63
N VAL A 15 -6.27 5.39 13.27
CA VAL A 15 -7.73 5.29 13.15
C VAL A 15 -8.20 6.20 12.03
N ILE A 16 -8.87 5.64 11.03
CA ILE A 16 -9.39 6.37 9.87
C ILE A 16 -10.91 6.36 9.98
N ALA A 17 -11.45 7.45 10.49
CA ALA A 17 -12.90 7.66 10.53
C ALA A 17 -13.40 8.28 9.23
N ILE A 18 -14.49 7.73 8.69
CA ILE A 18 -15.27 8.26 7.57
C ILE A 18 -16.70 8.50 8.09
N PRO A 19 -17.01 9.74 8.50
CA PRO A 19 -18.33 10.07 8.99
C PRO A 19 -19.36 9.99 7.87
N ARG A 20 -20.45 9.24 8.07
CA ARG A 20 -21.53 9.13 7.07
C ARG A 20 -22.76 9.98 7.43
N GLY A 21 -22.80 10.54 8.63
CA GLY A 21 -23.82 11.49 9.05
C GLY A 21 -25.15 10.82 9.37
N ASP A 22 -25.91 10.41 8.35
CA ASP A 22 -27.22 9.74 8.50
C ASP A 22 -27.12 8.22 8.71
N ARG A 23 -25.90 7.67 8.60
CA ARG A 23 -25.58 6.25 8.77
C ARG A 23 -24.43 6.09 9.74
N ASP A 24 -24.22 4.86 10.19
CA ASP A 24 -23.08 4.50 11.03
C ASP A 24 -21.76 4.91 10.36
N ASP A 25 -20.88 5.51 11.17
CA ASP A 25 -19.56 5.91 10.73
C ASP A 25 -18.71 4.68 10.39
N ILE A 26 -17.95 4.78 9.32
CA ILE A 26 -17.03 3.70 8.92
C ILE A 26 -15.68 3.98 9.56
N ILE A 27 -15.20 3.06 10.39
CA ILE A 27 -13.94 3.17 11.11
C ILE A 27 -12.97 2.09 10.63
N PHE A 28 -11.86 2.51 10.03
CA PHE A 28 -10.75 1.61 9.72
C PHE A 28 -9.62 1.74 10.74
N GLN A 29 -8.89 0.65 10.94
CA GLN A 29 -7.61 0.65 11.64
C GLN A 29 -6.51 0.30 10.64
N ALA A 30 -5.55 1.21 10.46
CA ALA A 30 -4.38 1.00 9.62
C ALA A 30 -3.14 0.80 10.49
N ARG A 31 -2.57 -0.39 10.47
CA ARG A 31 -1.36 -0.74 11.22
C ARG A 31 -0.10 -0.50 10.39
N ALA A 32 0.92 0.07 11.02
CA ALA A 32 2.23 0.26 10.41
C ALA A 32 2.85 -1.07 9.96
N ILE A 33 3.36 -1.08 8.73
CA ILE A 33 4.05 -2.21 8.12
C ILE A 33 5.54 -2.10 8.44
N GLN A 34 6.06 -3.07 9.17
CA GLN A 34 7.46 -3.05 9.63
C GLN A 34 8.46 -3.57 8.58
N ASP A 35 8.00 -4.36 7.62
CA ASP A 35 8.83 -5.01 6.61
C ASP A 35 8.11 -5.13 5.27
N MET A 36 8.87 -4.94 4.19
CA MET A 36 8.38 -5.05 2.80
C MET A 36 8.78 -6.39 2.15
N GLY A 37 9.34 -7.34 2.91
CA GLY A 37 9.84 -8.62 2.41
C GLY A 37 8.77 -9.45 1.71
N SER A 38 7.57 -9.54 2.30
CA SER A 38 6.43 -10.23 1.69
C SER A 38 6.05 -9.61 0.34
N PHE A 39 5.94 -8.28 0.28
CA PHE A 39 5.71 -7.57 -0.98
C PHE A 39 6.81 -7.83 -2.00
N ASN A 40 8.08 -7.70 -1.61
CA ASN A 40 9.20 -7.88 -2.53
C ASN A 40 9.30 -9.31 -3.07
N LYS A 41 8.89 -10.31 -2.27
CA LYS A 41 8.83 -11.71 -2.69
C LYS A 41 7.70 -11.96 -3.70
N MET A 42 6.53 -11.37 -3.47
CA MET A 42 5.35 -11.57 -4.33
C MET A 42 5.37 -10.67 -5.58
N CYS A 43 5.95 -9.49 -5.48
CA CYS A 43 6.05 -8.46 -6.52
C CYS A 43 7.51 -7.97 -6.63
N PRO A 44 8.41 -8.79 -7.21
CA PRO A 44 9.83 -8.45 -7.33
C PRO A 44 10.06 -7.24 -8.22
N LEU A 45 11.21 -6.60 -8.06
CA LEU A 45 11.60 -5.48 -8.92
C LEU A 45 11.79 -5.98 -10.37
N PRO A 46 11.14 -5.36 -11.37
CA PRO A 46 11.36 -5.68 -12.77
C PRO A 46 12.83 -5.51 -13.15
N MET A 47 13.32 -6.37 -14.04
CA MET A 47 14.66 -6.21 -14.60
C MET A 47 14.57 -5.51 -15.97
N PRO A 48 15.42 -4.50 -16.24
CA PRO A 48 15.46 -3.87 -17.55
C PRO A 48 16.00 -4.85 -18.60
N PRO A 49 15.49 -4.80 -19.84
CA PRO A 49 16.06 -5.59 -20.92
C PRO A 49 17.51 -5.16 -21.19
N GLN A 50 18.34 -6.11 -21.61
CA GLN A 50 19.74 -5.87 -21.95
C GLN A 50 19.88 -5.74 -23.47
N ARG A 51 20.77 -4.86 -23.92
CA ARG A 51 21.16 -4.74 -25.33
C ARG A 51 22.67 -4.70 -25.42
N LYS A 52 23.25 -5.46 -26.35
CA LYS A 52 24.68 -5.37 -26.67
C LYS A 52 24.99 -4.09 -27.42
N ILE A 53 25.90 -3.29 -26.88
CA ILE A 53 26.53 -2.13 -27.54
C ILE A 53 28.04 -2.38 -27.47
N ASP A 54 28.69 -2.49 -28.63
CA ASP A 54 30.13 -2.77 -28.73
C ASP A 54 30.60 -4.01 -27.93
N GLY A 55 29.77 -5.05 -27.91
CA GLY A 55 30.06 -6.31 -27.21
C GLY A 55 29.76 -6.31 -25.71
N VAL A 56 29.35 -5.17 -25.14
CA VAL A 56 28.99 -5.02 -23.72
C VAL A 56 27.46 -5.02 -23.57
N ASP A 57 26.93 -5.78 -22.62
CA ASP A 57 25.52 -5.73 -22.26
C ASP A 57 25.20 -4.43 -21.51
N VAL A 58 24.30 -3.63 -22.07
CA VAL A 58 23.87 -2.35 -21.52
C VAL A 58 22.38 -2.42 -21.15
N PRO A 59 22.00 -2.10 -19.89
CA PRO A 59 20.61 -2.11 -19.46
C PRO A 59 19.83 -0.97 -20.11
N GLN A 60 18.65 -1.30 -20.66
CA GLN A 60 17.78 -0.34 -21.31
C GLN A 60 16.78 0.26 -20.31
N LEU A 61 17.25 1.17 -19.46
CA LEU A 61 16.46 1.78 -18.38
C LEU A 61 15.30 2.68 -18.86
N LYS A 62 15.31 3.05 -20.15
CA LYS A 62 14.26 3.85 -20.79
C LYS A 62 13.32 3.01 -21.66
N ASP A 63 13.46 1.69 -21.64
CA ASP A 63 12.56 0.81 -22.38
C ASP A 63 11.11 1.02 -21.92
N PRO A 64 10.16 1.28 -22.84
CA PRO A 64 8.78 1.56 -22.46
C PRO A 64 8.10 0.44 -21.68
N ASN A 65 8.43 -0.83 -21.93
CA ASN A 65 7.84 -1.95 -21.21
C ASN A 65 8.42 -2.09 -19.80
N TYR A 66 9.72 -1.85 -19.66
CA TYR A 66 10.36 -1.77 -18.34
C TYR A 66 9.77 -0.65 -17.49
N LEU A 67 9.59 0.55 -18.05
CA LEU A 67 8.98 1.67 -17.35
C LEU A 67 7.53 1.38 -16.94
N LYS A 68 6.72 0.79 -17.84
CA LYS A 68 5.35 0.35 -17.52
C LYS A 68 5.32 -0.71 -16.41
N ALA A 69 6.28 -1.64 -16.41
CA ALA A 69 6.37 -2.66 -15.36
C ALA A 69 6.75 -2.03 -14.00
N LEU A 70 7.64 -1.03 -14.00
CA LEU A 70 7.97 -0.27 -12.79
C LEU A 70 6.77 0.51 -12.26
N GLU A 71 6.03 1.19 -13.13
CA GLU A 71 4.82 1.93 -12.78
C GLU A 71 3.76 0.99 -12.18
N LYS A 72 3.47 -0.13 -12.86
CA LYS A 72 2.55 -1.15 -12.35
C LYS A 72 2.96 -1.64 -10.96
N ARG A 73 4.25 -1.92 -10.75
CA ARG A 73 4.77 -2.34 -9.44
C ARG A 73 4.61 -1.25 -8.38
N ALA A 74 4.82 0.02 -8.74
CA ALA A 74 4.64 1.13 -7.83
C ALA A 74 3.17 1.24 -7.38
N THR A 75 2.22 1.09 -8.31
CA THR A 75 0.79 1.05 -8.00
C THR A 75 0.44 -0.15 -7.13
N GLN A 76 0.95 -1.34 -7.48
CA GLN A 76 0.76 -2.56 -6.67
C GLN A 76 1.32 -2.41 -5.25
N ARG A 77 2.41 -1.65 -5.07
CA ARG A 77 2.98 -1.38 -3.74
C ARG A 77 2.01 -0.60 -2.86
N ILE A 78 1.41 0.47 -3.38
CA ILE A 78 0.45 1.27 -2.60
C ILE A 78 -0.78 0.42 -2.28
N ALA A 79 -1.33 -0.29 -3.26
CA ALA A 79 -2.46 -1.18 -3.05
C ALA A 79 -2.16 -2.24 -1.97
N TRP A 80 -1.04 -2.94 -2.08
CA TRP A 80 -0.61 -3.93 -1.10
C TRP A 80 -0.45 -3.33 0.29
N MET A 81 0.17 -2.15 0.40
CA MET A 81 0.32 -1.46 1.69
C MET A 81 -1.04 -1.12 2.30
N THR A 82 -2.00 -0.66 1.50
CA THR A 82 -3.36 -0.38 1.98
C THR A 82 -4.04 -1.65 2.46
N ILE A 83 -4.03 -2.71 1.66
CA ILE A 83 -4.66 -3.99 2.02
C ILE A 83 -4.06 -4.53 3.33
N THR A 84 -2.73 -4.59 3.40
CA THR A 84 -1.99 -5.16 4.54
C THR A 84 -2.16 -4.32 5.81
N ALA A 85 -2.13 -2.99 5.69
CA ALA A 85 -2.31 -2.12 6.85
C ALA A 85 -3.73 -2.23 7.42
N LEU A 86 -4.73 -2.34 6.55
CA LEU A 86 -6.15 -2.41 6.91
C LEU A 86 -6.58 -3.75 7.50
N GLU A 87 -5.76 -4.81 7.41
CA GLU A 87 -6.01 -6.09 8.11
C GLU A 87 -6.18 -5.94 9.63
N ALA A 88 -5.75 -4.81 10.20
CA ALA A 88 -6.01 -4.49 11.60
C ALA A 88 -7.46 -4.06 11.88
N THR A 89 -8.27 -3.82 10.84
CA THR A 89 -9.69 -3.47 10.97
C THR A 89 -10.50 -4.74 11.25
N GLU A 90 -11.13 -4.81 12.42
CA GLU A 90 -11.99 -5.92 12.80
C GLU A 90 -13.20 -6.04 11.87
N GLY A 91 -13.49 -7.24 11.40
CA GLY A 91 -14.63 -7.52 10.52
C GLY A 91 -14.48 -7.05 9.07
N LEU A 92 -13.32 -6.54 8.66
CA LEU A 92 -13.06 -6.19 7.26
C LEU A 92 -12.92 -7.45 6.40
N GLU A 93 -13.81 -7.58 5.42
CA GLU A 93 -13.78 -8.65 4.41
C GLU A 93 -13.63 -8.03 3.01
N TRP A 94 -12.75 -8.61 2.19
CA TRP A 94 -12.57 -8.23 0.80
C TRP A 94 -13.28 -9.24 -0.12
N GLU A 95 -14.07 -8.75 -1.06
CA GLU A 95 -14.73 -9.53 -2.10
C GLU A 95 -13.87 -9.70 -3.37
N MET A 96 -13.08 -8.68 -3.74
CA MET A 96 -12.34 -8.66 -5.02
C MET A 96 -10.82 -8.76 -4.85
N VAL A 97 -10.33 -8.42 -3.66
CA VAL A 97 -8.90 -8.41 -3.34
C VAL A 97 -8.51 -9.58 -2.43
N LYS A 98 -7.34 -10.14 -2.69
CA LYS A 98 -6.70 -11.16 -1.85
C LYS A 98 -5.27 -10.74 -1.50
N ALA A 99 -4.95 -10.67 -0.21
CA ALA A 99 -3.66 -10.17 0.27
C ALA A 99 -2.47 -11.01 -0.25
N ASP A 100 -2.68 -12.30 -0.50
CA ASP A 100 -1.70 -13.26 -0.98
C ASP A 100 -1.64 -13.40 -2.52
N ASP A 101 -2.49 -12.67 -3.27
CA ASP A 101 -2.52 -12.70 -4.74
C ASP A 101 -2.28 -11.30 -5.36
N PRO A 102 -1.04 -11.03 -5.83
CA PRO A 102 -0.67 -9.76 -6.46
C PRO A 102 -1.45 -9.39 -7.71
N SER A 103 -2.09 -10.36 -8.37
CA SER A 103 -2.91 -10.11 -9.55
C SER A 103 -4.21 -9.39 -9.20
N THR A 104 -4.64 -9.48 -7.93
CA THR A 104 -5.89 -8.90 -7.44
C THR A 104 -5.72 -7.53 -6.81
N TRP A 105 -4.53 -7.13 -6.37
CA TRP A 105 -4.36 -5.91 -5.56
C TRP A 105 -4.85 -4.62 -6.25
N LEU A 106 -4.74 -4.55 -7.58
CA LEU A 106 -5.25 -3.39 -8.34
C LEU A 106 -6.78 -3.32 -8.40
N GLN A 107 -7.49 -4.35 -7.92
CA GLN A 107 -8.94 -4.34 -7.71
C GLN A 107 -9.36 -3.55 -6.47
N LEU A 108 -8.42 -3.11 -5.63
CA LEU A 108 -8.72 -2.30 -4.44
C LEU A 108 -9.55 -1.06 -4.77
N GLU A 109 -9.18 -0.31 -5.82
CA GLU A 109 -9.96 0.87 -6.20
C GLU A 109 -11.36 0.51 -6.74
N PRO A 110 -11.51 -0.42 -7.71
CA PRO A 110 -12.82 -0.93 -8.10
C PRO A 110 -13.69 -1.41 -6.93
N GLU A 111 -13.10 -2.10 -5.97
CA GLU A 111 -13.80 -2.63 -4.80
C GLU A 111 -14.29 -1.50 -3.88
N LEU A 112 -13.45 -0.51 -3.59
CA LEU A 112 -13.86 0.66 -2.82
C LEU A 112 -14.94 1.49 -3.55
N ILE A 113 -14.89 1.56 -4.89
CA ILE A 113 -15.96 2.19 -5.68
C ILE A 113 -17.26 1.40 -5.54
N LYS A 114 -17.21 0.07 -5.64
CA LYS A 114 -18.37 -0.82 -5.49
C LYS A 114 -18.98 -0.74 -4.08
N ALA A 115 -18.16 -0.46 -3.07
CA ALA A 115 -18.58 -0.23 -1.68
C ALA A 115 -19.04 1.22 -1.41
N ASP A 116 -19.35 2.01 -2.44
CA ASP A 116 -19.84 3.39 -2.36
C ASP A 116 -18.90 4.37 -1.61
N PHE A 117 -17.59 4.15 -1.66
CA PHE A 117 -16.61 5.17 -1.25
C PHE A 117 -16.36 6.16 -2.39
N SER A 118 -16.58 7.44 -2.11
CA SER A 118 -16.21 8.54 -2.99
C SER A 118 -14.69 8.65 -3.17
N ALA A 119 -14.25 9.38 -4.19
CA ALA A 119 -12.82 9.56 -4.45
C ALA A 119 -12.07 10.18 -3.25
N VAL A 120 -12.70 11.12 -2.53
CA VAL A 120 -12.10 11.77 -1.35
C VAL A 120 -11.98 10.80 -0.17
N GLU A 121 -12.98 9.95 0.04
CA GLU A 121 -12.93 8.91 1.08
C GLU A 121 -11.86 7.87 0.77
N ARG A 122 -11.75 7.41 -0.48
CA ARG A 122 -10.66 6.52 -0.90
C ARG A 122 -9.29 7.14 -0.66
N GLN A 123 -9.13 8.42 -0.99
CA GLN A 123 -7.88 9.15 -0.72
C GLN A 123 -7.60 9.25 0.78
N ARG A 124 -8.62 9.46 1.61
CA ARG A 124 -8.50 9.49 3.08
C ARG A 124 -8.03 8.15 3.65
N ILE A 125 -8.53 7.03 3.10
CA ILE A 125 -8.07 5.68 3.46
C ILE A 125 -6.58 5.52 3.15
N VAL A 126 -6.17 5.86 1.93
CA VAL A 126 -4.76 5.77 1.52
C VAL A 126 -3.87 6.69 2.36
N ALA A 127 -4.32 7.92 2.64
CA ALA A 127 -3.59 8.87 3.47
C ALA A 127 -3.41 8.35 4.90
N GLY A 128 -4.45 7.77 5.51
CA GLY A 128 -4.34 7.16 6.84
C GLY A 128 -3.36 5.99 6.88
N VAL A 129 -3.32 5.17 5.82
CA VAL A 129 -2.30 4.13 5.67
C VAL A 129 -0.90 4.73 5.60
N VAL A 130 -0.69 5.80 4.82
CA VAL A 130 0.61 6.50 4.77
C VAL A 130 0.97 7.05 6.15
N ASN A 131 0.03 7.67 6.87
CA ASN A 131 0.23 8.22 8.22
C ASN A 131 0.55 7.15 9.27
N SER A 132 0.07 5.92 9.09
CA SER A 132 0.46 4.81 9.97
C SER A 132 1.93 4.42 9.77
N ASN A 133 2.47 4.57 8.55
CA ASN A 133 3.80 4.13 8.11
C ASN A 133 4.86 5.24 8.11
N ALA A 134 4.45 6.50 8.24
CA ALA A 134 5.33 7.67 8.13
C ALA A 134 5.17 8.62 9.33
N LEU A 135 6.08 9.59 9.42
CA LEU A 135 5.88 10.76 10.26
C LEU A 135 4.78 11.63 9.64
N SER A 136 3.83 12.10 10.44
CA SER A 136 2.78 13.02 10.02
C SER A 136 2.99 14.37 10.72
N GLU A 137 2.96 15.46 9.96
CA GLU A 137 3.05 16.82 10.52
C GLU A 137 1.93 17.11 11.53
N GLU A 138 0.74 16.53 11.34
CA GLU A 138 -0.38 16.67 12.30
C GLU A 138 -0.02 16.12 13.70
N LYS A 139 0.93 15.18 13.76
CA LYS A 139 1.33 14.49 14.99
C LYS A 139 2.63 15.04 15.61
N ILE A 140 3.24 16.06 15.01
CA ILE A 140 4.48 16.71 15.46
C ILE A 140 4.15 18.10 15.97
#